data_AF-A0A9D6VJU4-F1
#
_entry.id   AF-A0A9D6VJU4-F1
#
_cell.length_a   1.000
_cell.length_b   1.000
_cell.length_c   1.000
_cell.angle_alpha   90.00
_cell.angle_beta   90.00
_cell.angle_gamma   90.00
#
_symmetry.space_group_name_H-M   'P 1'
#
loop_
_entity.id
_entity.type
_entity.pdbx_description
1 polymer ?
#
loop_
_entity_poly.entity_id
_entity_poly.type
_entity_poly.pdbx_seq_one_letter_code
_entity_poly.pdbx_strand_id
1 'polypeptide(L)'
;MKCKVKSVLSLFAVVVLLMPFILEATGTIELPQTGQTKCYDTSGAEILCTGTGQDGDIRTGVVWPDPRFTDNGDETISDNLTGLVWAKNGNLMTARDIGFDTDGTSGDGRVTWQHALDYVAKLNAEDYLGYNDWRLPNVNELGSLINSGEADTSADLNAQGFSNVQSYYYWSSSTYAFSMFNAWYVGMGDGYVAYSYKGNDNYVWPVRSGFGSSVISLPLTGQTKCYDEAGTEITCEGTGQDGDIQEGIAWPSPRFTDNSNETVTDNLTGLMWTKNANLPNGQKTWQEALDYVASLNSSNYLGFNDWHLPNVNQLRSLANAGELHTSSWLNTQGFSNVQSDFYWSSSTYAYDTDYAWYLYMYDGYVGSLGKDYYYYVWPVSSGQVVSLTPSVISSSPNSGVQGETLDVTISGANFTGAESISFGSGITIAFYTVVSDTVITANITIDLSATAGVRDIVITTTNGTGTLSSGFTVTPPGKLSDLTVSSVSFKGNAKKGKKINIAAVIKNIGEKNALNSSVKFYLSSNNTSSIDGDTPIGPKKATGKIKVKGRVTVKLIWKVKAPSGVGDYYLKAVCDSGSVVPESNESNNTKASKKFSIK
;
A
#
# COMPACT_ATOMS: atom_id res chain seq x y z
N MET A 1 -33.06 -83.19 5.95
CA MET A 1 -31.94 -83.01 4.99
C MET A 1 -31.21 -81.73 5.37
N LYS A 2 -29.91 -81.81 5.66
CA LYS A 2 -29.06 -80.66 6.03
C LYS A 2 -28.85 -79.77 4.80
N CYS A 3 -29.06 -78.46 4.92
CA CYS A 3 -28.35 -77.49 4.08
C CYS A 3 -28.10 -76.21 4.88
N LYS A 4 -26.81 -75.90 5.08
CA LYS A 4 -26.30 -74.70 5.74
C LYS A 4 -26.52 -73.50 4.81
N VAL A 5 -27.11 -72.42 5.31
CA VAL A 5 -26.97 -71.09 4.71
C VAL A 5 -26.15 -70.25 5.68
N LYS A 6 -24.96 -69.86 5.23
CA LYS A 6 -24.03 -68.98 5.94
C LYS A 6 -24.65 -67.59 6.02
N SER A 7 -24.66 -67.02 7.23
CA SER A 7 -24.87 -65.59 7.45
C SER A 7 -23.78 -64.80 6.74
N VAL A 8 -24.18 -63.91 5.83
CA VAL A 8 -23.33 -62.83 5.31
C VAL A 8 -23.97 -61.55 5.83
N LEU A 9 -23.43 -61.03 6.94
CA LEU A 9 -23.69 -59.66 7.38
C LEU A 9 -22.97 -58.74 6.37
N SER A 10 -23.71 -58.13 5.46
CA SER A 10 -23.17 -57.03 4.64
C SER A 10 -23.31 -55.74 5.44
N LEU A 11 -22.22 -55.33 6.07
CA LEU A 11 -22.09 -54.05 6.75
C LEU A 11 -22.01 -52.97 5.66
N PHE A 12 -23.09 -52.24 5.37
CA PHE A 12 -23.00 -51.01 4.60
C PHE A 12 -22.35 -49.96 5.50
N ALA A 13 -21.04 -49.76 5.35
CA ALA A 13 -20.37 -48.59 5.86
C ALA A 13 -20.86 -47.39 5.04
N VAL A 14 -21.71 -46.55 5.65
CA VAL A 14 -21.98 -45.21 5.12
C VAL A 14 -20.68 -44.42 5.32
N VAL A 15 -19.86 -44.36 4.27
CA VAL A 15 -18.76 -43.41 4.19
C VAL A 15 -19.40 -42.06 3.94
N VAL A 16 -19.71 -41.33 5.02
CA VAL A 16 -19.90 -39.88 4.92
C VAL A 16 -18.52 -39.31 4.58
N LEU A 17 -18.28 -39.11 3.29
CA LEU A 17 -17.20 -38.25 2.81
C LEU A 17 -17.53 -36.84 3.29
N LEU A 18 -17.10 -36.53 4.52
CA LEU A 18 -16.85 -35.16 4.93
C LEU A 18 -15.73 -34.65 4.02
N MET A 19 -16.11 -34.08 2.87
CA MET A 19 -15.20 -33.23 2.13
C MET A 19 -14.79 -32.12 3.09
N PRO A 20 -13.49 -31.95 3.36
CA PRO A 20 -13.04 -30.74 4.03
C PRO A 20 -13.43 -29.58 3.11
N PHE A 21 -14.32 -28.71 3.59
CA PHE A 21 -14.43 -27.36 3.07
C PHE A 21 -13.02 -26.77 3.16
N ILE A 22 -12.33 -26.70 2.03
CA ILE A 22 -11.15 -25.89 1.90
C ILE A 22 -11.69 -24.47 1.97
N LEU A 23 -11.52 -23.83 3.12
CA LEU A 23 -11.72 -22.41 3.26
C LEU A 23 -10.56 -21.75 2.50
N GLU A 24 -10.68 -21.65 1.18
CA GLU A 24 -9.86 -20.72 0.44
C GLU A 24 -10.22 -19.34 0.98
N ALA A 25 -9.24 -18.63 1.53
CA ALA A 25 -9.38 -17.20 1.75
C ALA A 25 -9.55 -16.56 0.37
N THR A 26 -10.79 -16.36 -0.05
CA THR A 26 -11.14 -15.69 -1.29
C THR A 26 -10.60 -14.26 -1.21
N GLY A 27 -9.73 -13.89 -2.16
CA GLY A 27 -9.21 -12.53 -2.26
C GLY A 27 -10.33 -11.50 -2.43
N THR A 28 -10.01 -10.24 -2.16
CA THR A 28 -10.90 -9.10 -2.42
C THR A 28 -11.26 -9.02 -3.90
N ILE A 29 -12.52 -8.76 -4.24
CA ILE A 29 -12.92 -8.39 -5.59
C ILE A 29 -12.53 -6.94 -5.86
N GLU A 30 -12.16 -6.64 -7.10
CA GLU A 30 -11.99 -5.26 -7.54
C GLU A 30 -13.26 -4.79 -8.25
N LEU A 31 -13.70 -3.56 -7.93
CA LEU A 31 -14.86 -2.94 -8.57
C LEU A 31 -14.42 -2.16 -9.83
N PRO A 32 -15.20 -2.15 -10.91
CA PRO A 32 -14.83 -1.42 -12.11
C PRO A 32 -15.03 0.09 -11.96
N GLN A 33 -14.25 0.85 -12.73
CA GLN A 33 -14.59 2.25 -13.02
C GLN A 33 -16.00 2.35 -13.62
N THR A 34 -16.62 3.52 -13.50
CA THR A 34 -17.98 3.78 -13.99
C THR A 34 -18.04 4.18 -15.47
N GLY A 35 -16.88 4.45 -16.08
CA GLY A 35 -16.77 5.05 -17.41
C GLY A 35 -16.72 6.58 -17.40
N GLN A 36 -16.92 7.25 -16.26
CA GLN A 36 -16.86 8.71 -16.20
C GLN A 36 -15.45 9.25 -16.39
N THR A 37 -15.31 10.20 -17.31
CA THR A 37 -14.05 10.92 -17.56
C THR A 37 -14.18 12.44 -17.46
N LYS A 38 -15.40 12.95 -17.29
CA LYS A 38 -15.74 14.38 -17.29
C LYS A 38 -16.29 14.78 -15.93
N CYS A 39 -16.19 16.07 -15.63
CA CYS A 39 -16.67 16.67 -14.39
C CYS A 39 -17.54 17.86 -14.72
N TYR A 40 -18.50 18.15 -13.84
CA TYR A 40 -19.54 19.12 -14.09
C TYR A 40 -19.83 19.94 -12.85
N ASP A 41 -20.14 21.22 -13.02
CA ASP A 41 -20.65 22.03 -11.92
C ASP A 41 -22.11 21.67 -11.56
N THR A 42 -22.70 22.41 -10.61
CA THR A 42 -24.07 22.17 -10.13
C THR A 42 -25.15 22.58 -11.13
N SER A 43 -24.79 23.29 -12.21
CA SER A 43 -25.68 23.64 -13.32
C SER A 43 -25.39 22.79 -14.56
N GLY A 44 -24.68 21.67 -14.38
CA GLY A 44 -24.36 20.70 -15.43
C GLY A 44 -23.39 21.21 -16.48
N ALA A 45 -22.73 22.36 -16.29
CA ALA A 45 -21.70 22.79 -17.21
C ALA A 45 -20.42 21.98 -16.99
N GLU A 46 -19.81 21.50 -18.07
CA GLU A 46 -18.54 20.76 -18.01
C GLU A 46 -17.42 21.67 -17.47
N ILE A 47 -16.64 21.15 -16.51
CA ILE A 47 -15.53 21.83 -15.85
C ILE A 47 -14.27 20.96 -15.87
N LEU A 48 -13.11 21.55 -15.54
CA LEU A 48 -11.89 20.78 -15.32
C LEU A 48 -12.03 19.88 -14.09
N CYS A 49 -11.66 18.61 -14.24
CA CYS A 49 -11.82 17.63 -13.17
C CYS A 49 -10.87 17.85 -11.98
N THR A 50 -9.65 18.32 -12.20
CA THR A 50 -8.59 18.30 -11.20
C THR A 50 -9.00 18.93 -9.86
N GLY A 51 -9.05 18.10 -8.81
CA GLY A 51 -9.32 18.54 -7.44
C GLY A 51 -10.80 18.77 -7.14
N THR A 52 -11.71 18.33 -8.01
CA THR A 52 -13.16 18.39 -7.77
C THR A 52 -13.64 17.27 -6.87
N GLY A 53 -12.90 16.15 -6.78
CA GLY A 53 -13.31 14.97 -6.02
C GLY A 53 -14.47 14.19 -6.66
N GLN A 54 -14.89 14.56 -7.87
CA GLN A 54 -15.91 13.87 -8.64
C GLN A 54 -15.37 12.54 -9.21
N ASP A 55 -16.25 11.66 -9.63
CA ASP A 55 -15.89 10.38 -10.23
C ASP A 55 -14.99 10.56 -11.47
N GLY A 56 -15.27 11.55 -12.32
CA GLY A 56 -14.42 11.88 -13.47
C GLY A 56 -13.02 12.39 -13.13
N ASP A 57 -12.79 12.85 -11.89
CA ASP A 57 -11.50 13.30 -11.34
C ASP A 57 -10.73 12.11 -10.74
N ILE A 58 -11.37 11.41 -9.81
CA ILE A 58 -10.70 10.35 -9.03
C ILE A 58 -10.61 9.04 -9.82
N ARG A 59 -11.67 8.67 -10.55
CA ARG A 59 -11.80 7.46 -11.37
C ARG A 59 -11.39 6.18 -10.62
N THR A 60 -11.93 5.99 -9.42
CA THR A 60 -11.66 4.80 -8.61
C THR A 60 -12.18 3.53 -9.28
N GLY A 61 -11.48 2.41 -9.02
CA GLY A 61 -11.81 1.09 -9.56
C GLY A 61 -10.92 0.68 -10.72
N VAL A 62 -11.19 -0.51 -11.25
CA VAL A 62 -10.42 -1.11 -12.34
C VAL A 62 -10.77 -0.44 -13.67
N VAL A 63 -9.74 -0.01 -14.38
CA VAL A 63 -9.85 0.54 -15.73
C VAL A 63 -10.40 -0.54 -16.67
N TRP A 64 -11.34 -0.16 -17.54
CA TRP A 64 -11.89 -1.10 -18.51
C TRP A 64 -10.84 -1.53 -19.54
N PRO A 65 -10.84 -2.81 -19.94
CA PRO A 65 -10.04 -3.25 -21.08
C PRO A 65 -10.41 -2.51 -22.36
N ASP A 66 -9.45 -2.37 -23.27
CA ASP A 66 -9.66 -1.84 -24.62
C ASP A 66 -9.21 -2.90 -25.66
N PRO A 67 -10.14 -3.56 -26.37
CA PRO A 67 -11.59 -3.39 -26.29
C PRO A 67 -12.20 -4.09 -25.05
N ARG A 68 -13.28 -3.52 -24.48
CA ARG A 68 -14.06 -4.16 -23.41
C ARG A 68 -14.86 -5.33 -23.96
N PHE A 69 -15.54 -5.15 -25.09
CA PHE A 69 -16.40 -6.15 -25.69
C PHE A 69 -15.75 -6.74 -26.94
N THR A 70 -15.76 -8.07 -27.06
CA THR A 70 -15.20 -8.80 -28.20
C THR A 70 -16.30 -9.61 -28.89
N ASP A 71 -16.55 -9.32 -30.16
CA ASP A 71 -17.42 -10.15 -31.02
C ASP A 71 -16.69 -11.45 -31.36
N ASN A 72 -17.28 -12.58 -30.95
CA ASN A 72 -16.71 -13.90 -31.16
C ASN A 72 -16.99 -14.45 -32.57
N GLY A 73 -17.83 -13.76 -33.36
CA GLY A 73 -18.22 -14.19 -34.70
C GLY A 73 -19.20 -15.38 -34.72
N ASP A 74 -19.76 -15.74 -33.56
CA ASP A 74 -20.69 -16.85 -33.35
C ASP A 74 -22.03 -16.40 -32.74
N GLU A 75 -22.41 -15.14 -32.94
CA GLU A 75 -23.57 -14.48 -32.31
C GLU A 75 -23.47 -14.32 -30.78
N THR A 76 -22.27 -14.44 -30.22
CA THR A 76 -21.96 -14.06 -28.83
C THR A 76 -20.94 -12.93 -28.75
N ILE A 77 -20.99 -12.18 -27.66
CA ILE A 77 -20.03 -11.13 -27.30
C ILE A 77 -19.40 -11.47 -25.95
N SER A 78 -18.08 -11.51 -25.88
CA SER A 78 -17.33 -11.62 -24.62
C SER A 78 -17.10 -10.25 -23.99
N ASP A 79 -17.45 -10.09 -22.71
CA ASP A 79 -17.06 -8.95 -21.88
C ASP A 79 -15.70 -9.23 -21.21
N ASN A 80 -14.64 -8.64 -21.74
CA ASN A 80 -13.27 -8.80 -21.26
C ASN A 80 -13.06 -8.26 -19.83
N LEU A 81 -13.98 -7.42 -19.33
CA LEU A 81 -13.92 -6.92 -17.95
C LEU A 81 -14.39 -7.99 -16.97
N THR A 82 -15.60 -8.52 -17.18
CA THR A 82 -16.26 -9.45 -16.25
C THR A 82 -15.99 -10.93 -16.55
N GLY A 83 -15.53 -11.23 -17.76
CA GLY A 83 -15.41 -12.60 -18.27
C GLY A 83 -16.76 -13.24 -18.68
N LEU A 84 -17.87 -12.49 -18.61
CA LEU A 84 -19.18 -12.97 -19.03
C LEU A 84 -19.29 -13.03 -20.56
N VAL A 85 -20.14 -13.93 -21.05
CA VAL A 85 -20.48 -14.04 -22.47
C VAL A 85 -21.96 -13.75 -22.65
N TRP A 86 -22.28 -12.79 -23.50
CA TRP A 86 -23.62 -12.28 -23.74
C TRP A 86 -24.10 -12.70 -25.12
N ALA A 87 -25.40 -12.94 -25.27
CA ALA A 87 -25.99 -13.01 -26.60
C ALA A 87 -25.78 -11.66 -27.32
N LYS A 88 -25.29 -11.68 -28.57
CA LYS A 88 -24.98 -10.46 -29.32
C LYS A 88 -26.23 -9.61 -29.61
N ASN A 89 -27.37 -10.25 -29.78
CA ASN A 89 -28.66 -9.59 -29.98
C ASN A 89 -29.36 -9.37 -28.63
N GLY A 90 -29.41 -8.11 -28.18
CA GLY A 90 -30.05 -7.69 -26.93
C GLY A 90 -31.58 -7.74 -26.97
N ASN A 91 -32.20 -8.12 -28.08
CA ASN A 91 -33.61 -8.45 -28.15
C ASN A 91 -33.78 -9.68 -29.07
N LEU A 92 -33.15 -10.77 -28.62
CA LEU A 92 -33.07 -12.04 -29.34
C LEU A 92 -34.45 -12.64 -29.64
N MET A 93 -35.41 -12.42 -28.76
CA MET A 93 -36.77 -12.99 -28.88
C MET A 93 -37.47 -12.52 -30.15
N THR A 94 -37.41 -11.22 -30.47
CA THR A 94 -38.01 -10.71 -31.73
C THR A 94 -37.33 -11.26 -32.98
N ALA A 95 -36.02 -11.50 -32.91
CA ALA A 95 -35.25 -11.94 -34.08
C ALA A 95 -35.43 -13.42 -34.38
N ARG A 96 -35.64 -14.26 -33.36
CA ARG A 96 -35.65 -15.72 -33.49
C ARG A 96 -36.98 -16.38 -33.11
N ASP A 97 -37.61 -15.94 -32.04
CA ASP A 97 -38.72 -16.64 -31.38
C ASP A 97 -39.91 -15.70 -31.14
N ILE A 98 -40.36 -15.01 -32.19
CA ILE A 98 -41.48 -14.05 -32.10
C ILE A 98 -42.77 -14.67 -31.51
N GLY A 99 -42.95 -15.99 -31.66
CA GLY A 99 -44.11 -16.69 -31.10
C GLY A 99 -44.02 -16.97 -29.59
N PHE A 100 -42.87 -16.73 -28.97
CA PHE A 100 -42.68 -16.78 -27.53
C PHE A 100 -43.09 -15.46 -26.85
N ASP A 101 -43.06 -14.38 -27.60
CA ASP A 101 -43.62 -13.10 -27.20
C ASP A 101 -45.16 -13.17 -27.27
N THR A 102 -45.75 -13.57 -26.14
CA THR A 102 -47.19 -13.71 -25.96
C THR A 102 -47.79 -12.58 -25.11
N ASP A 103 -47.10 -11.44 -25.02
CA ASP A 103 -47.55 -10.30 -24.23
C ASP A 103 -48.67 -9.50 -24.93
N GLY A 104 -49.00 -8.32 -24.40
CA GLY A 104 -50.03 -7.44 -24.98
C GLY A 104 -49.66 -6.81 -26.34
N THR A 105 -48.40 -6.88 -26.76
CA THR A 105 -47.80 -6.23 -27.93
C THR A 105 -46.88 -7.20 -28.70
N SER A 106 -47.48 -8.22 -29.30
CA SER A 106 -46.76 -9.26 -30.04
C SER A 106 -45.68 -8.72 -31.01
N GLY A 107 -44.46 -9.22 -30.81
CA GLY A 107 -43.30 -8.99 -31.67
C GLY A 107 -42.42 -7.83 -31.26
N ASP A 108 -42.59 -7.28 -30.06
CA ASP A 108 -41.67 -6.30 -29.49
C ASP A 108 -40.55 -6.96 -28.67
N GLY A 109 -40.74 -8.20 -28.19
CA GLY A 109 -39.76 -8.98 -27.45
C GLY A 109 -39.72 -8.72 -25.95
N ARG A 110 -40.73 -8.04 -25.41
CA ARG A 110 -40.93 -7.86 -23.98
C ARG A 110 -41.85 -8.95 -23.45
N VAL A 111 -41.57 -9.42 -22.25
CA VAL A 111 -42.37 -10.46 -21.61
C VAL A 111 -42.40 -10.27 -20.09
N THR A 112 -43.35 -10.93 -19.45
CA THR A 112 -43.38 -11.04 -17.98
C THR A 112 -42.12 -11.70 -17.45
N TRP A 113 -41.86 -11.50 -16.16
CA TRP A 113 -40.64 -12.00 -15.53
C TRP A 113 -40.54 -13.54 -15.56
N GLN A 114 -41.65 -14.26 -15.32
CA GLN A 114 -41.64 -15.72 -15.41
C GLN A 114 -41.40 -16.19 -16.85
N HIS A 115 -42.02 -15.55 -17.84
CA HIS A 115 -41.78 -15.86 -19.24
C HIS A 115 -40.31 -15.58 -19.64
N ALA A 116 -39.64 -14.60 -19.05
CA ALA A 116 -38.20 -14.38 -19.27
C ALA A 116 -37.36 -15.57 -18.81
N LEU A 117 -37.65 -16.15 -17.64
CA LEU A 117 -36.99 -17.36 -17.14
C LEU A 117 -37.31 -18.57 -18.03
N ASP A 118 -38.57 -18.72 -18.46
CA ASP A 118 -38.99 -19.80 -19.34
C ASP A 118 -38.30 -19.71 -20.71
N TYR A 119 -38.07 -18.50 -21.23
CA TYR A 119 -37.33 -18.29 -22.49
C TYR A 119 -35.88 -18.75 -22.38
N VAL A 120 -35.23 -18.48 -21.25
CA VAL A 120 -33.87 -18.96 -20.97
C VAL A 120 -33.85 -20.49 -20.82
N ALA A 121 -34.85 -21.09 -20.18
CA ALA A 121 -34.98 -22.54 -20.14
C ALA A 121 -35.15 -23.14 -21.55
N LYS A 122 -35.92 -22.49 -22.44
CA LYS A 122 -36.02 -22.87 -23.86
C LYS A 122 -34.67 -22.81 -24.56
N LEU A 123 -33.91 -21.72 -24.39
CA LEU A 123 -32.56 -21.58 -24.97
C LEU A 123 -31.65 -22.75 -24.60
N ASN A 124 -31.68 -23.16 -23.34
CA ASN A 124 -30.85 -24.27 -22.84
C ASN A 124 -31.34 -25.62 -23.36
N ALA A 125 -32.64 -25.84 -23.45
CA ALA A 125 -33.21 -27.07 -24.02
C ALA A 125 -32.87 -27.26 -25.51
N GLU A 126 -32.59 -26.17 -26.22
CA GLU A 126 -32.24 -26.16 -27.65
C GLU A 126 -30.72 -26.19 -27.90
N ASP A 127 -29.90 -26.24 -26.85
CA ASP A 127 -28.44 -26.03 -26.92
C ASP A 127 -28.11 -24.78 -27.79
N TYR A 128 -28.77 -23.64 -27.52
CA TYR A 128 -28.64 -22.44 -28.34
C TYR A 128 -27.16 -22.02 -28.50
N LEU A 129 -26.71 -21.92 -29.76
CA LEU A 129 -25.31 -21.69 -30.17
C LEU A 129 -24.32 -22.75 -29.66
N GLY A 130 -24.79 -23.95 -29.35
CA GLY A 130 -24.01 -25.05 -28.78
C GLY A 130 -23.84 -24.99 -27.26
N TYR A 131 -24.62 -24.14 -26.57
CA TYR A 131 -24.53 -23.91 -25.13
C TYR A 131 -25.88 -24.14 -24.44
N ASN A 132 -25.84 -24.66 -23.22
CA ASN A 132 -27.01 -24.97 -22.39
C ASN A 132 -26.88 -24.46 -20.94
N ASP A 133 -25.99 -23.50 -20.74
CA ASP A 133 -25.70 -22.80 -19.50
C ASP A 133 -26.08 -21.30 -19.58
N TRP A 134 -27.01 -20.95 -20.48
CA TRP A 134 -27.59 -19.61 -20.51
C TRP A 134 -28.41 -19.36 -19.25
N ARG A 135 -28.34 -18.14 -18.73
CA ARG A 135 -29.16 -17.67 -17.61
C ARG A 135 -29.72 -16.29 -17.90
N LEU A 136 -30.79 -15.95 -17.19
CA LEU A 136 -31.19 -14.55 -17.03
C LEU A 136 -30.18 -13.94 -16.02
N PRO A 137 -29.49 -12.84 -16.36
CA PRO A 137 -28.46 -12.26 -15.50
C PRO A 137 -29.06 -11.84 -14.17
N ASN A 138 -28.32 -12.01 -13.08
CA ASN A 138 -28.72 -11.37 -11.83
C ASN A 138 -28.48 -9.84 -11.90
N VAL A 139 -28.98 -9.10 -10.90
CA VAL A 139 -28.92 -7.62 -10.92
C VAL A 139 -27.47 -7.08 -10.91
N ASN A 140 -26.51 -7.84 -10.39
CA ASN A 140 -25.09 -7.45 -10.40
C ASN A 140 -24.50 -7.63 -11.80
N GLU A 141 -24.75 -8.77 -12.44
CA GLU A 141 -24.33 -9.07 -13.81
C GLU A 141 -24.92 -8.07 -14.81
N LEU A 142 -26.24 -7.86 -14.78
CA LEU A 142 -26.90 -6.96 -15.71
C LEU A 142 -26.46 -5.51 -15.49
N GLY A 143 -26.35 -5.08 -14.23
CA GLY A 143 -25.89 -3.72 -13.91
C GLY A 143 -24.41 -3.50 -14.22
N SER A 144 -23.61 -4.54 -14.44
CA SER A 144 -22.20 -4.38 -14.83
C SER A 144 -22.02 -3.82 -16.25
N LEU A 145 -23.06 -3.90 -17.10
CA LEU A 145 -23.04 -3.35 -18.45
C LEU A 145 -23.18 -1.83 -18.49
N ILE A 146 -23.63 -1.20 -17.39
CA ILE A 146 -23.90 0.24 -17.37
C ILE A 146 -22.62 1.06 -17.49
N ASN A 147 -22.64 1.99 -18.45
CA ASN A 147 -21.62 3.01 -18.61
C ASN A 147 -22.17 4.35 -18.13
N SER A 148 -21.84 4.73 -16.90
CA SER A 148 -22.32 5.99 -16.30
C SER A 148 -21.68 7.24 -16.92
N GLY A 149 -20.69 7.09 -17.81
CA GLY A 149 -20.12 8.16 -18.62
C GLY A 149 -20.92 8.49 -19.87
N GLU A 150 -21.88 7.64 -20.26
CA GLU A 150 -22.68 7.78 -21.47
C GLU A 150 -24.13 8.12 -21.14
N ALA A 151 -24.74 8.98 -21.97
CA ALA A 151 -26.13 9.40 -21.80
C ALA A 151 -27.14 8.29 -22.14
N ASP A 152 -26.74 7.31 -22.95
CA ASP A 152 -27.55 6.15 -23.33
C ASP A 152 -26.66 4.91 -23.44
N THR A 153 -26.76 4.01 -22.45
CA THR A 153 -25.96 2.78 -22.42
C THR A 153 -26.32 1.84 -23.58
N SER A 154 -27.58 1.81 -24.03
CA SER A 154 -28.01 0.95 -25.14
C SER A 154 -27.36 1.38 -26.46
N ALA A 155 -27.25 2.69 -26.68
CA ALA A 155 -26.57 3.24 -27.85
C ALA A 155 -25.07 2.94 -27.82
N ASP A 156 -24.42 3.09 -26.66
CA ASP A 156 -23.00 2.71 -26.45
C ASP A 156 -22.77 1.23 -26.74
N LEU A 157 -23.54 0.33 -26.12
CA LEU A 157 -23.40 -1.12 -26.32
C LEU A 157 -23.59 -1.53 -27.79
N ASN A 158 -24.58 -0.96 -28.49
CA ASN A 158 -24.77 -1.20 -29.93
C ASN A 158 -23.56 -0.72 -30.75
N ALA A 159 -22.91 0.39 -30.37
CA ALA A 159 -21.69 0.87 -31.01
C ALA A 159 -20.47 -0.03 -30.74
N GLN A 160 -20.47 -0.77 -29.62
CA GLN A 160 -19.42 -1.71 -29.21
C GLN A 160 -19.57 -3.13 -29.81
N GLY A 161 -20.50 -3.32 -30.76
CA GLY A 161 -20.67 -4.57 -31.50
C GLY A 161 -21.87 -5.42 -31.08
N PHE A 162 -22.59 -5.04 -30.02
CA PHE A 162 -23.92 -5.60 -29.78
C PHE A 162 -24.92 -5.15 -30.86
N SER A 163 -26.08 -5.80 -30.90
CA SER A 163 -27.15 -5.45 -31.82
C SER A 163 -28.51 -5.47 -31.12
N ASN A 164 -29.42 -4.61 -31.57
CA ASN A 164 -30.81 -4.57 -31.10
C ASN A 164 -30.97 -4.41 -29.58
N VAL A 165 -29.98 -3.81 -28.92
CA VAL A 165 -30.10 -3.42 -27.51
C VAL A 165 -31.06 -2.23 -27.43
N GLN A 166 -32.09 -2.35 -26.60
CA GLN A 166 -33.17 -1.37 -26.51
C GLN A 166 -32.92 -0.39 -25.37
N SER A 167 -33.29 0.88 -25.54
CA SER A 167 -33.19 1.93 -24.49
C SER A 167 -34.35 1.82 -23.49
N TYR A 168 -34.57 0.64 -22.91
CA TYR A 168 -35.67 0.34 -21.98
C TYR A 168 -35.21 -0.62 -20.88
N TYR A 169 -36.16 -1.16 -20.12
CA TYR A 169 -35.91 -2.04 -18.99
C TYR A 169 -35.63 -3.48 -19.43
N TYR A 170 -34.63 -4.08 -18.80
CA TYR A 170 -34.24 -5.47 -18.95
C TYR A 170 -34.40 -6.20 -17.62
N TRP A 171 -35.07 -7.35 -17.66
CA TRP A 171 -35.24 -8.17 -16.47
C TRP A 171 -33.90 -8.72 -15.97
N SER A 172 -33.71 -8.70 -14.64
CA SER A 172 -32.75 -9.57 -13.97
C SER A 172 -33.45 -10.77 -13.34
N SER A 173 -32.71 -11.82 -13.00
CA SER A 173 -33.21 -12.99 -12.26
C SER A 173 -33.41 -12.75 -10.76
N SER A 174 -33.11 -11.54 -10.26
CA SER A 174 -33.19 -11.20 -8.84
C SER A 174 -34.59 -10.70 -8.47
N THR A 175 -35.25 -11.34 -7.50
CA THR A 175 -36.51 -10.85 -6.90
C THR A 175 -36.25 -9.64 -6.00
N TYR A 176 -37.19 -8.69 -5.93
CA TYR A 176 -37.13 -7.57 -5.00
C TYR A 176 -37.57 -8.01 -3.59
N ALA A 177 -36.64 -8.08 -2.65
CA ALA A 177 -36.89 -8.68 -1.32
C ALA A 177 -38.02 -7.99 -0.54
N PHE A 178 -38.13 -6.66 -0.60
CA PHE A 178 -39.16 -5.94 0.13
C PHE A 178 -40.59 -6.22 -0.38
N SER A 179 -40.75 -6.46 -1.67
CA SER A 179 -42.03 -6.83 -2.28
C SER A 179 -41.84 -7.88 -3.35
N MET A 180 -42.03 -9.15 -2.97
CA MET A 180 -41.72 -10.34 -3.78
C MET A 180 -42.56 -10.49 -5.06
N PHE A 181 -43.60 -9.67 -5.21
CA PHE A 181 -44.37 -9.49 -6.45
C PHE A 181 -43.59 -8.71 -7.53
N ASN A 182 -42.46 -8.10 -7.17
CA ASN A 182 -41.60 -7.34 -8.07
C ASN A 182 -40.27 -8.07 -8.28
N ALA A 183 -39.64 -7.80 -9.41
CA ALA A 183 -38.28 -8.22 -9.72
C ALA A 183 -37.42 -7.01 -10.09
N TRP A 184 -36.12 -7.15 -9.92
CA TRP A 184 -35.16 -6.12 -10.31
C TRP A 184 -35.03 -6.08 -11.84
N TYR A 185 -34.93 -4.87 -12.37
CA TYR A 185 -34.58 -4.59 -13.76
C TYR A 185 -33.40 -3.60 -13.80
N VAL A 186 -32.74 -3.55 -14.96
CA VAL A 186 -31.79 -2.50 -15.29
C VAL A 186 -32.28 -1.76 -16.54
N GLY A 187 -32.37 -0.44 -16.47
CA GLY A 187 -32.71 0.41 -17.60
C GLY A 187 -31.48 0.65 -18.47
N MET A 188 -31.50 0.22 -19.73
CA MET A 188 -30.35 0.38 -20.63
C MET A 188 -30.29 1.78 -21.27
N GLY A 189 -31.36 2.57 -21.20
CA GLY A 189 -31.33 3.97 -21.61
C GLY A 189 -30.77 4.88 -20.52
N ASP A 190 -31.30 4.75 -19.30
CA ASP A 190 -30.99 5.63 -18.17
C ASP A 190 -29.98 5.05 -17.17
N GLY A 191 -29.63 3.77 -17.26
CA GLY A 191 -28.73 3.08 -16.34
C GLY A 191 -29.32 2.79 -14.96
N TYR A 192 -30.63 3.00 -14.74
CA TYR A 192 -31.24 2.81 -13.43
C TYR A 192 -31.25 1.34 -13.03
N VAL A 193 -31.05 1.07 -11.74
CA VAL A 193 -31.23 -0.25 -11.13
C VAL A 193 -32.42 -0.16 -10.20
N ALA A 194 -33.54 -0.72 -10.65
CA ALA A 194 -34.85 -0.50 -10.05
C ALA A 194 -35.68 -1.77 -10.11
N TYR A 195 -36.94 -1.71 -9.72
CA TYR A 195 -37.82 -2.87 -9.68
C TYR A 195 -39.15 -2.58 -10.38
N SER A 196 -39.74 -3.63 -10.92
CA SER A 196 -41.05 -3.58 -11.59
C SER A 196 -41.86 -4.82 -11.21
N TYR A 197 -43.18 -4.70 -11.29
CA TYR A 197 -44.10 -5.80 -11.03
C TYR A 197 -43.81 -6.96 -11.98
N LYS A 198 -43.73 -8.20 -11.47
CA LYS A 198 -43.35 -9.38 -12.27
C LYS A 198 -44.28 -9.64 -13.46
N GLY A 199 -45.52 -9.16 -13.39
CA GLY A 199 -46.49 -9.22 -14.50
C GLY A 199 -46.40 -8.09 -15.52
N ASN A 200 -45.44 -7.16 -15.40
CA ASN A 200 -45.15 -6.18 -16.45
C ASN A 200 -44.21 -6.78 -17.51
N ASP A 201 -44.20 -6.19 -18.69
CA ASP A 201 -43.39 -6.70 -19.81
C ASP A 201 -42.08 -5.91 -19.95
N ASN A 202 -40.94 -6.60 -19.85
CA ASN A 202 -39.60 -6.04 -20.07
C ASN A 202 -38.74 -6.98 -20.94
N TYR A 203 -37.62 -6.46 -21.43
CA TYR A 203 -36.72 -7.21 -22.31
C TYR A 203 -35.93 -8.29 -21.59
N VAL A 204 -35.49 -9.29 -22.37
CA VAL A 204 -34.75 -10.46 -21.88
C VAL A 204 -33.39 -10.52 -22.57
N TRP A 205 -32.32 -10.53 -21.79
CA TRP A 205 -30.95 -10.63 -22.32
C TRP A 205 -30.20 -11.80 -21.68
N PRO A 206 -30.06 -12.93 -22.40
CA PRO A 206 -29.34 -14.09 -21.89
C PRO A 206 -27.85 -13.82 -21.74
N VAL A 207 -27.30 -14.27 -20.62
CA VAL A 207 -25.86 -14.28 -20.31
C VAL A 207 -25.43 -15.69 -19.97
N ARG A 208 -24.14 -15.98 -20.09
CA ARG A 208 -23.51 -17.21 -19.59
C ARG A 208 -22.11 -16.91 -19.06
N SER A 209 -21.56 -17.87 -18.34
CA SER A 209 -20.19 -17.80 -17.85
C SER A 209 -19.21 -18.00 -19.01
N GLY A 210 -18.14 -17.21 -19.09
CA GLY A 210 -17.13 -17.35 -20.13
C GLY A 210 -16.05 -18.38 -19.80
N PHE A 211 -15.21 -18.68 -20.81
CA PHE A 211 -14.06 -19.59 -20.69
C PHE A 211 -12.71 -18.85 -20.54
N GLY A 212 -12.73 -17.52 -20.44
CA GLY A 212 -11.55 -16.65 -20.44
C GLY A 212 -11.20 -16.06 -19.06
N SER A 213 -10.01 -15.46 -18.96
CA SER A 213 -9.59 -14.71 -17.75
C SER A 213 -10.47 -13.47 -17.62
N SER A 214 -11.15 -13.31 -16.48
CA SER A 214 -11.82 -12.06 -16.13
C SER A 214 -10.81 -11.08 -15.52
N VAL A 215 -11.05 -9.77 -15.69
CA VAL A 215 -10.27 -8.71 -15.04
C VAL A 215 -10.82 -8.41 -13.66
N ILE A 216 -12.16 -8.41 -13.52
CA ILE A 216 -12.86 -8.33 -12.24
C ILE A 216 -13.72 -9.56 -12.00
N SER A 217 -14.18 -9.72 -10.77
CA SER A 217 -15.22 -10.69 -10.43
C SER A 217 -16.42 -9.99 -9.81
N LEU A 218 -17.63 -10.36 -10.24
CA LEU A 218 -18.87 -9.82 -9.68
C LEU A 218 -19.30 -10.63 -8.45
N PRO A 219 -19.78 -9.98 -7.37
CA PRO A 219 -20.19 -10.69 -6.18
C PRO A 219 -21.59 -11.29 -6.32
N LEU A 220 -21.89 -12.28 -5.48
CA LEU A 220 -23.26 -12.68 -5.20
C LEU A 220 -24.12 -11.46 -4.81
N THR A 221 -25.41 -11.52 -5.10
CA THR A 221 -26.38 -10.46 -4.74
C THR A 221 -26.81 -10.55 -3.26
N GLY A 222 -26.59 -11.71 -2.62
CA GLY A 222 -27.11 -12.06 -1.31
C GLY A 222 -28.47 -12.78 -1.35
N GLN A 223 -29.09 -12.92 -2.51
CA GLN A 223 -30.35 -13.64 -2.67
C GLN A 223 -30.16 -15.16 -2.54
N THR A 224 -31.00 -15.80 -1.72
CA THR A 224 -30.95 -17.26 -1.46
C THR A 224 -32.33 -17.93 -1.53
N LYS A 225 -33.38 -17.15 -1.82
CA LYS A 225 -34.78 -17.58 -1.85
C LYS A 225 -35.38 -17.31 -3.21
N CYS A 226 -36.37 -18.12 -3.57
CA CYS A 226 -37.08 -18.04 -4.83
C CYS A 226 -38.56 -17.84 -4.60
N TYR A 227 -39.22 -17.14 -5.52
CA TYR A 227 -40.60 -16.72 -5.38
C TYR A 227 -41.35 -16.86 -6.70
N ASP A 228 -42.61 -17.28 -6.62
CA ASP A 228 -43.52 -17.26 -7.77
C ASP A 228 -43.97 -15.82 -8.12
N GLU A 229 -44.80 -15.67 -9.16
CA GLU A 229 -45.35 -14.38 -9.59
C GLU A 229 -46.27 -13.73 -8.55
N ALA A 230 -46.86 -14.54 -7.66
CA ALA A 230 -47.67 -14.09 -6.54
C ALA A 230 -46.83 -13.78 -5.30
N GLY A 231 -45.49 -13.74 -5.42
CA GLY A 231 -44.59 -13.44 -4.31
C GLY A 231 -44.55 -14.51 -3.22
N THR A 232 -45.09 -15.71 -3.47
CA THR A 232 -45.03 -16.83 -2.54
C THR A 232 -43.66 -17.50 -2.63
N GLU A 233 -43.02 -17.75 -1.49
CA GLU A 233 -41.74 -18.46 -1.44
C GLU A 233 -41.92 -19.90 -1.97
N ILE A 234 -41.08 -20.30 -2.91
CA ILE A 234 -41.07 -21.62 -3.55
C ILE A 234 -39.68 -22.27 -3.41
N THR A 235 -39.59 -23.57 -3.70
CA THR A 235 -38.30 -24.25 -3.82
C THR A 235 -37.52 -23.71 -5.01
N CYS A 236 -36.23 -23.42 -4.81
CA CYS A 236 -35.42 -22.80 -5.86
C CYS A 236 -35.06 -23.73 -7.02
N GLU A 237 -34.92 -25.04 -6.78
CA GLU A 237 -34.37 -25.99 -7.75
C GLU A 237 -35.03 -25.89 -9.14
N GLY A 238 -34.23 -25.49 -10.13
CA GLY A 238 -34.62 -25.43 -11.54
C GLY A 238 -35.51 -24.25 -11.90
N THR A 239 -35.63 -23.24 -11.03
CA THR A 239 -36.40 -22.02 -11.32
C THR A 239 -35.62 -21.03 -12.18
N GLY A 240 -34.28 -21.12 -12.21
CA GLY A 240 -33.43 -20.16 -12.93
C GLY A 240 -33.38 -18.77 -12.29
N GLN A 241 -33.95 -18.61 -11.09
CA GLN A 241 -33.90 -17.37 -10.32
C GLN A 241 -32.52 -17.19 -9.69
N ASP A 242 -32.20 -15.96 -9.29
CA ASP A 242 -30.94 -15.65 -8.62
C ASP A 242 -30.75 -16.47 -7.33
N GLY A 243 -31.82 -16.73 -6.57
CA GLY A 243 -31.78 -17.62 -5.40
C GLY A 243 -31.48 -19.10 -5.72
N ASP A 244 -31.72 -19.55 -6.95
CA ASP A 244 -31.42 -20.90 -7.45
C ASP A 244 -29.99 -20.99 -7.96
N ILE A 245 -29.63 -20.09 -8.86
CA ILE A 245 -28.33 -20.14 -9.55
C ILE A 245 -27.19 -19.59 -8.66
N GLN A 246 -27.45 -18.51 -7.91
CA GLN A 246 -26.50 -17.82 -7.03
C GLN A 246 -25.14 -17.60 -7.72
N GLU A 247 -25.14 -16.87 -8.84
CA GLU A 247 -23.93 -16.58 -9.62
C GLU A 247 -23.13 -15.40 -9.07
N GLY A 248 -21.81 -15.56 -9.05
CA GLY A 248 -20.85 -14.58 -8.54
C GLY A 248 -19.99 -15.10 -7.39
N ILE A 249 -19.04 -14.27 -6.96
CA ILE A 249 -18.13 -14.59 -5.86
C ILE A 249 -18.87 -14.50 -4.53
N ALA A 250 -18.76 -15.57 -3.74
CA ALA A 250 -19.32 -15.64 -2.41
C ALA A 250 -18.73 -14.56 -1.50
N TRP A 251 -19.57 -14.01 -0.62
CA TRP A 251 -19.11 -13.01 0.32
C TRP A 251 -18.24 -13.65 1.41
N PRO A 252 -17.15 -12.98 1.84
CA PRO A 252 -16.38 -13.44 2.98
C PRO A 252 -17.22 -13.42 4.27
N SER A 253 -16.85 -14.26 5.23
CA SER A 253 -17.48 -14.34 6.55
C SER A 253 -16.43 -14.14 7.65
N PRO A 254 -16.39 -12.97 8.32
CA PRO A 254 -17.30 -11.83 8.17
C PRO A 254 -17.03 -11.02 6.89
N ARG A 255 -18.08 -10.41 6.32
CA ARG A 255 -17.94 -9.49 5.18
C ARG A 255 -17.35 -8.16 5.63
N PHE A 256 -17.87 -7.62 6.73
CA PHE A 256 -17.42 -6.33 7.26
C PHE A 256 -16.66 -6.54 8.57
N THR A 257 -15.52 -5.85 8.70
CA THR A 257 -14.67 -5.90 9.89
C THR A 257 -14.56 -4.52 10.51
N ASP A 258 -15.05 -4.37 11.74
CA ASP A 258 -14.85 -3.16 12.55
C ASP A 258 -13.39 -3.06 13.00
N ASN A 259 -12.70 -2.01 12.55
CA ASN A 259 -11.28 -1.79 12.83
C ASN A 259 -11.03 -1.18 14.23
N SER A 260 -12.09 -0.96 15.03
CA SER A 260 -12.01 -0.34 16.36
C SER A 260 -11.37 1.06 16.37
N ASN A 261 -11.42 1.76 15.24
CA ASN A 261 -10.86 3.10 15.04
C ASN A 261 -11.84 4.04 14.30
N GLU A 262 -13.15 3.80 14.45
CA GLU A 262 -14.23 4.50 13.72
C GLU A 262 -14.25 4.24 12.19
N THR A 263 -13.58 3.18 11.72
CA THR A 263 -13.68 2.69 10.34
C THR A 263 -14.10 1.22 10.30
N VAL A 264 -14.66 0.81 9.16
CA VAL A 264 -15.07 -0.57 8.87
C VAL A 264 -14.48 -0.97 7.52
N THR A 265 -13.79 -2.10 7.46
CA THR A 265 -13.28 -2.69 6.23
C THR A 265 -14.34 -3.60 5.61
N ASP A 266 -14.65 -3.43 4.33
CA ASP A 266 -15.39 -4.41 3.52
C ASP A 266 -14.40 -5.44 2.96
N ASN A 267 -14.34 -6.63 3.58
CA ASN A 267 -13.46 -7.72 3.17
C ASN A 267 -13.78 -8.25 1.77
N LEU A 268 -14.97 -7.95 1.22
CA LEU A 268 -15.31 -8.31 -0.15
C LEU A 268 -14.56 -7.42 -1.13
N THR A 269 -14.58 -6.10 -0.94
CA THR A 269 -14.07 -5.11 -1.91
C THR A 269 -12.69 -4.54 -1.55
N GLY A 270 -12.22 -4.78 -0.32
CA GLY A 270 -11.03 -4.15 0.25
C GLY A 270 -11.23 -2.70 0.68
N LEU A 271 -12.37 -2.08 0.34
CA LEU A 271 -12.66 -0.68 0.67
C LEU A 271 -12.81 -0.48 2.18
N MET A 272 -12.41 0.71 2.63
CA MET A 272 -12.56 1.12 4.02
C MET A 272 -13.57 2.26 4.12
N TRP A 273 -14.58 2.07 4.94
CA TRP A 273 -15.70 2.99 5.11
C TRP A 273 -15.67 3.64 6.48
N THR A 274 -16.15 4.87 6.59
CA THR A 274 -16.40 5.46 7.92
C THR A 274 -17.49 4.65 8.63
N LYS A 275 -17.28 4.33 9.91
CA LYS A 275 -18.23 3.53 10.70
C LYS A 275 -19.58 4.22 10.88
N ASN A 276 -19.58 5.54 11.03
CA ASN A 276 -20.80 6.35 11.06
C ASN A 276 -21.18 6.76 9.63
N ALA A 277 -22.28 6.21 9.12
CA ALA A 277 -22.83 6.51 7.80
C ALA A 277 -23.62 7.83 7.73
N ASN A 278 -23.77 8.54 8.85
CA ASN A 278 -24.30 9.91 8.89
C ASN A 278 -23.25 10.84 9.52
N LEU A 279 -22.04 10.82 8.96
CA LEU A 279 -20.90 11.52 9.51
C LEU A 279 -21.07 13.05 9.60
N PRO A 280 -21.68 13.74 8.61
CA PRO A 280 -21.97 15.16 8.73
C PRO A 280 -23.07 15.51 9.75
N ASN A 281 -23.72 14.50 10.34
CA ASN A 281 -24.89 14.64 11.20
C ASN A 281 -26.05 15.42 10.52
N GLY A 282 -26.37 15.02 9.29
CA GLY A 282 -27.35 15.66 8.44
C GLY A 282 -27.04 15.46 6.95
N GLN A 283 -28.04 15.76 6.12
CA GLN A 283 -27.94 15.68 4.67
C GLN A 283 -27.18 16.90 4.09
N LYS A 284 -26.63 16.74 2.89
CA LYS A 284 -25.85 17.73 2.15
C LYS A 284 -26.29 17.79 0.69
N THR A 285 -26.17 18.96 0.08
CA THR A 285 -26.17 19.04 -1.40
C THR A 285 -24.97 18.31 -1.97
N TRP A 286 -25.01 17.99 -3.26
CA TRP A 286 -23.96 17.19 -3.88
C TRP A 286 -22.59 17.86 -3.82
N GLN A 287 -22.52 19.18 -4.09
CA GLN A 287 -21.26 19.93 -3.97
C GLN A 287 -20.79 20.02 -2.51
N GLU A 288 -21.70 20.25 -1.56
CA GLU A 288 -21.34 20.25 -0.14
C GLU A 288 -20.85 18.88 0.35
N ALA A 289 -21.31 17.78 -0.25
CA ALA A 289 -20.83 16.44 0.05
C ALA A 289 -19.36 16.25 -0.40
N LEU A 290 -19.03 16.69 -1.61
CA LEU A 290 -17.65 16.68 -2.13
C LEU A 290 -16.72 17.56 -1.26
N ASP A 291 -17.17 18.78 -0.96
CA ASP A 291 -16.43 19.73 -0.11
C ASP A 291 -16.22 19.17 1.31
N TYR A 292 -17.23 18.49 1.86
CA TYR A 292 -17.13 17.84 3.17
C TYR A 292 -16.03 16.78 3.17
N VAL A 293 -15.98 15.92 2.14
CA VAL A 293 -14.94 14.89 2.06
C VAL A 293 -13.55 15.50 1.86
N ALA A 294 -13.43 16.56 1.07
CA ALA A 294 -12.18 17.31 0.94
C ALA A 294 -11.69 17.88 2.30
N SER A 295 -12.62 18.27 3.18
CA SER A 295 -12.30 18.73 4.54
C SER A 295 -11.80 17.60 5.45
N LEU A 296 -12.29 16.36 5.28
CA LEU A 296 -11.79 15.18 5.99
C LEU A 296 -10.32 14.92 5.61
N ASN A 297 -10.00 15.01 4.32
CA ASN A 297 -8.62 14.81 3.85
C ASN A 297 -7.68 15.90 4.34
N SER A 298 -8.13 17.15 4.30
CA SER A 298 -7.34 18.30 4.78
C SER A 298 -7.01 18.21 6.27
N SER A 299 -7.87 17.55 7.05
CA SER A 299 -7.67 17.35 8.49
C SER A 299 -7.00 16.01 8.85
N ASN A 300 -6.63 15.20 7.86
CA ASN A 300 -6.13 13.84 8.04
C ASN A 300 -7.05 13.01 8.96
N TYR A 301 -8.36 13.08 8.69
CA TYR A 301 -9.40 12.48 9.52
C TYR A 301 -9.14 10.99 9.75
N LEU A 302 -9.11 10.58 11.02
CA LEU A 302 -8.76 9.22 11.47
C LEU A 302 -7.38 8.71 11.02
N GLY A 303 -6.47 9.61 10.64
CA GLY A 303 -5.14 9.26 10.15
C GLY A 303 -5.06 9.06 8.63
N PHE A 304 -6.17 9.27 7.91
CA PHE A 304 -6.27 9.09 6.45
C PHE A 304 -6.55 10.40 5.73
N ASN A 305 -6.03 10.51 4.51
CA ASN A 305 -6.18 11.68 3.65
C ASN A 305 -6.61 11.33 2.22
N ASP A 306 -7.13 10.11 2.03
CA ASP A 306 -7.60 9.54 0.76
C ASP A 306 -9.10 9.20 0.79
N TRP A 307 -9.86 9.84 1.70
CA TRP A 307 -11.31 9.78 1.71
C TRP A 307 -11.87 10.37 0.41
N HIS A 308 -12.89 9.75 -0.14
CA HIS A 308 -13.65 10.25 -1.27
C HIS A 308 -15.13 9.91 -1.09
N LEU A 309 -15.98 10.64 -1.79
CA LEU A 309 -17.38 10.25 -1.95
C LEU A 309 -17.39 9.05 -2.92
N PRO A 310 -18.03 7.92 -2.56
CA PRO A 310 -17.99 6.71 -3.37
C PRO A 310 -18.59 6.98 -4.75
N ASN A 311 -18.01 6.42 -5.80
CA ASN A 311 -18.70 6.36 -7.08
C ASN A 311 -19.90 5.40 -7.02
N VAL A 312 -20.78 5.43 -8.02
CA VAL A 312 -22.02 4.65 -7.98
C VAL A 312 -21.77 3.13 -7.88
N ASN A 313 -20.66 2.62 -8.43
CA ASN A 313 -20.27 1.21 -8.32
C ASN A 313 -19.83 0.83 -6.90
N GLN A 314 -19.01 1.67 -6.26
CA GLN A 314 -18.60 1.49 -4.87
C GLN A 314 -19.80 1.53 -3.92
N LEU A 315 -20.70 2.51 -4.12
CA LEU A 315 -21.88 2.66 -3.27
C LEU A 315 -22.86 1.47 -3.44
N ARG A 316 -23.13 1.07 -4.69
CA ARG A 316 -23.98 -0.09 -5.01
C ARG A 316 -23.43 -1.39 -4.43
N SER A 317 -22.10 -1.53 -4.30
CA SER A 317 -21.50 -2.75 -3.73
C SER A 317 -21.96 -3.04 -2.30
N LEU A 318 -22.41 -2.04 -1.54
CA LEU A 318 -22.95 -2.21 -0.19
C LEU A 318 -24.37 -2.81 -0.16
N ALA A 319 -25.09 -2.84 -1.28
CA ALA A 319 -26.45 -3.37 -1.33
C ALA A 319 -26.49 -4.89 -1.11
N ASN A 320 -27.56 -5.36 -0.45
CA ASN A 320 -27.86 -6.78 -0.30
C ASN A 320 -29.28 -7.04 -0.81
N ALA A 321 -29.41 -7.65 -1.98
CA ALA A 321 -30.69 -7.90 -2.63
C ALA A 321 -31.51 -9.01 -1.95
N GLY A 322 -30.91 -9.77 -1.02
CA GLY A 322 -31.57 -10.76 -0.19
C GLY A 322 -32.21 -10.20 1.08
N GLU A 323 -31.90 -8.96 1.45
CA GLU A 323 -32.39 -8.31 2.67
C GLU A 323 -33.55 -7.36 2.38
N LEU A 324 -34.53 -7.31 3.28
CA LEU A 324 -35.67 -6.39 3.16
C LEU A 324 -35.22 -4.93 3.24
N HIS A 325 -34.24 -4.65 4.10
CA HIS A 325 -33.73 -3.31 4.35
C HIS A 325 -32.20 -3.32 4.43
N THR A 326 -31.52 -2.80 3.40
CA THR A 326 -30.05 -2.75 3.34
C THR A 326 -29.48 -1.96 4.53
N SER A 327 -30.08 -0.82 4.88
CA SER A 327 -29.66 0.01 6.02
C SER A 327 -29.74 -0.73 7.36
N SER A 328 -30.82 -1.49 7.60
CA SER A 328 -31.00 -2.23 8.84
C SER A 328 -29.98 -3.35 8.94
N TRP A 329 -29.76 -4.07 7.83
CA TRP A 329 -28.74 -5.10 7.75
C TRP A 329 -27.34 -4.52 8.01
N LEU A 330 -26.92 -3.46 7.32
CA LEU A 330 -25.59 -2.84 7.51
C LEU A 330 -25.34 -2.39 8.96
N ASN A 331 -26.35 -1.84 9.66
CA ASN A 331 -26.22 -1.49 11.09
C ASN A 331 -25.95 -2.71 11.99
N THR A 332 -26.28 -3.93 11.55
CA THR A 332 -25.89 -5.17 12.25
C THR A 332 -24.49 -5.68 11.89
N GLN A 333 -23.89 -5.14 10.83
CA GLN A 333 -22.58 -5.56 10.30
C GLN A 333 -21.40 -4.73 10.82
N GLY A 334 -21.59 -3.97 11.90
CA GLY A 334 -20.55 -3.14 12.51
C GLY A 334 -20.60 -1.65 12.12
N PHE A 335 -21.45 -1.27 11.16
CA PHE A 335 -21.74 0.13 10.88
C PHE A 335 -22.69 0.75 11.91
N SER A 336 -22.76 2.07 11.91
CA SER A 336 -23.64 2.86 12.77
C SER A 336 -24.30 4.00 11.99
N ASN A 337 -25.51 4.36 12.41
CA ASN A 337 -26.31 5.44 11.82
C ASN A 337 -26.49 5.31 10.30
N VAL A 338 -26.56 4.09 9.76
CA VAL A 338 -26.97 3.90 8.37
C VAL A 338 -28.43 4.28 8.27
N GLN A 339 -28.71 5.39 7.58
CA GLN A 339 -30.05 5.93 7.43
C GLN A 339 -30.78 5.19 6.31
N SER A 340 -32.08 5.00 6.48
CA SER A 340 -32.93 4.36 5.46
C SER A 340 -33.41 5.40 4.45
N ASP A 341 -32.45 6.02 3.77
CA ASP A 341 -32.66 7.18 2.90
C ASP A 341 -31.62 7.17 1.76
N PHE A 342 -31.62 8.21 0.93
CA PHE A 342 -30.73 8.35 -0.21
C PHE A 342 -29.32 8.79 0.22
N TYR A 343 -28.32 8.23 -0.46
CA TYR A 343 -26.91 8.51 -0.27
C TYR A 343 -26.29 8.94 -1.59
N TRP A 344 -25.57 10.06 -1.57
CA TRP A 344 -24.89 10.56 -2.77
C TRP A 344 -23.74 9.63 -3.20
N SER A 345 -23.60 9.46 -4.50
CA SER A 345 -22.34 9.05 -5.12
C SER A 345 -21.60 10.26 -5.72
N SER A 346 -20.32 10.13 -6.03
CA SER A 346 -19.52 11.13 -6.76
C SER A 346 -19.75 11.13 -8.27
N SER A 347 -20.61 10.24 -8.77
CA SER A 347 -20.89 10.04 -10.19
C SER A 347 -21.98 11.03 -10.68
N THR A 348 -21.70 11.80 -11.72
CA THR A 348 -22.71 12.63 -12.41
C THR A 348 -23.61 11.76 -13.30
N TYR A 349 -24.88 12.11 -13.45
CA TYR A 349 -25.78 11.44 -14.39
C TYR A 349 -25.55 11.99 -15.80
N ALA A 350 -25.04 11.18 -16.73
CA ALA A 350 -24.60 11.67 -18.04
C ALA A 350 -25.74 12.09 -18.98
N TYR A 351 -26.95 11.55 -18.79
CA TYR A 351 -28.13 11.96 -19.56
C TYR A 351 -28.61 13.37 -19.18
N ASP A 352 -28.54 13.73 -17.90
CA ASP A 352 -28.84 15.07 -17.38
C ASP A 352 -27.77 15.48 -16.37
N THR A 353 -26.81 16.28 -16.80
CA THR A 353 -25.59 16.61 -16.03
C THR A 353 -25.85 17.53 -14.83
N ASP A 354 -27.06 18.08 -14.70
CA ASP A 354 -27.53 18.79 -13.50
C ASP A 354 -27.82 17.81 -12.35
N TYR A 355 -27.87 16.50 -12.65
CA TYR A 355 -28.20 15.42 -11.73
C TYR A 355 -26.94 14.62 -11.35
N ALA A 356 -27.01 13.96 -10.20
CA ALA A 356 -26.01 13.00 -9.75
C ALA A 356 -26.67 11.69 -9.33
N TRP A 357 -25.91 10.62 -9.39
CA TRP A 357 -26.35 9.29 -8.98
C TRP A 357 -26.43 9.18 -7.46
N TYR A 358 -27.45 8.47 -6.97
CA TYR A 358 -27.61 8.10 -5.57
C TYR A 358 -27.94 6.61 -5.42
N LEU A 359 -27.69 6.06 -4.23
CA LEU A 359 -28.25 4.78 -3.79
C LEU A 359 -29.29 5.03 -2.69
N TYR A 360 -30.46 4.42 -2.82
CA TYR A 360 -31.44 4.38 -1.74
C TYR A 360 -31.08 3.24 -0.77
N MET A 361 -30.57 3.56 0.41
CA MET A 361 -30.11 2.56 1.38
C MET A 361 -31.25 1.75 2.02
N TYR A 362 -32.50 2.11 1.75
CA TYR A 362 -33.64 1.27 2.10
C TYR A 362 -33.53 -0.08 1.40
N ASP A 363 -33.41 -0.11 0.08
CA ASP A 363 -33.56 -1.34 -0.71
C ASP A 363 -32.52 -1.55 -1.80
N GLY A 364 -31.60 -0.62 -2.00
CA GLY A 364 -30.55 -0.70 -3.02
C GLY A 364 -30.97 -0.14 -4.39
N TYR A 365 -32.11 0.56 -4.50
CA TYR A 365 -32.47 1.28 -5.72
C TYR A 365 -31.37 2.29 -6.10
N VAL A 366 -30.94 2.27 -7.36
CA VAL A 366 -30.00 3.23 -7.94
C VAL A 366 -30.75 4.12 -8.93
N GLY A 367 -30.68 5.42 -8.73
CA GLY A 367 -31.21 6.41 -9.68
C GLY A 367 -30.49 7.73 -9.58
N SER A 368 -31.09 8.78 -10.13
CA SER A 368 -30.50 10.12 -10.14
C SER A 368 -31.49 11.19 -9.67
N LEU A 369 -30.96 12.26 -9.07
CA LEU A 369 -31.70 13.48 -8.77
C LEU A 369 -30.80 14.71 -8.88
N GLY A 370 -31.41 15.90 -8.95
CA GLY A 370 -30.72 17.18 -9.06
C GLY A 370 -29.68 17.38 -7.95
N LYS A 371 -28.52 17.94 -8.31
CA LYS A 371 -27.38 18.18 -7.41
C LYS A 371 -27.69 19.17 -6.26
N ASP A 372 -28.81 19.88 -6.33
CA ASP A 372 -29.32 20.82 -5.33
C ASP A 372 -30.15 20.17 -4.22
N TYR A 373 -30.48 18.88 -4.34
CA TYR A 373 -31.16 18.12 -3.29
C TYR A 373 -30.23 17.70 -2.15
N TYR A 374 -30.81 17.38 -0.99
CA TYR A 374 -30.07 17.07 0.23
C TYR A 374 -30.11 15.57 0.52
N TYR A 375 -28.96 14.89 0.43
CA TYR A 375 -28.82 13.45 0.76
C TYR A 375 -27.65 13.17 1.69
N TYR A 376 -27.59 11.94 2.20
CA TYR A 376 -26.54 11.54 3.14
C TYR A 376 -25.20 11.33 2.43
N VAL A 377 -24.13 11.55 3.19
CA VAL A 377 -22.74 11.47 2.73
C VAL A 377 -22.07 10.34 3.50
N TRP A 378 -21.57 9.34 2.76
CA TRP A 378 -20.83 8.23 3.34
C TRP A 378 -19.45 8.15 2.73
N PRO A 379 -18.44 8.73 3.39
CA PRO A 379 -17.07 8.70 2.89
C PRO A 379 -16.52 7.27 2.85
N VAL A 380 -15.78 6.99 1.79
CA VAL A 380 -15.03 5.76 1.58
C VAL A 380 -13.57 6.11 1.28
N SER A 381 -12.66 5.24 1.66
CA SER A 381 -11.26 5.27 1.23
C SER A 381 -11.02 4.00 0.42
N SER A 382 -10.06 4.04 -0.50
CA SER A 382 -9.70 2.88 -1.34
C SER A 382 -9.27 1.66 -0.51
N GLY A 383 -9.14 1.84 0.81
CA GLY A 383 -8.65 0.83 1.70
C GLY A 383 -7.18 0.68 1.41
N GLN A 384 -6.34 1.42 2.13
CA GLN A 384 -5.02 0.86 2.31
C GLN A 384 -5.25 -0.49 2.99
N VAL A 385 -4.81 -1.57 2.36
CA VAL A 385 -4.12 -2.61 3.13
C VAL A 385 -3.17 -1.79 3.98
N VAL A 386 -3.53 -1.52 5.24
CA VAL A 386 -2.66 -0.77 6.13
C VAL A 386 -1.45 -1.67 6.18
N SER A 387 -0.44 -1.33 5.38
CA SER A 387 0.77 -2.08 5.32
C SER A 387 1.43 -1.75 6.63
N LEU A 388 1.12 -2.56 7.65
CA LEU A 388 1.79 -2.53 8.95
C LEU A 388 3.26 -2.96 8.81
N THR A 389 3.75 -3.14 7.57
CA THR A 389 5.18 -3.08 7.27
C THR A 389 5.74 -1.78 7.84
N PRO A 390 6.89 -1.84 8.52
CA PRO A 390 7.54 -0.65 9.05
C PRO A 390 7.78 0.39 7.94
N SER A 391 7.57 1.67 8.25
CA SER A 391 8.02 2.77 7.40
C SER A 391 9.16 3.49 8.11
N VAL A 392 10.34 3.54 7.49
CA VAL A 392 11.54 4.13 8.09
C VAL A 392 11.82 5.45 7.39
N ILE A 393 11.72 6.57 8.12
CA ILE A 393 11.74 7.92 7.55
C ILE A 393 13.10 8.59 7.72
N SER A 394 13.71 8.47 8.91
CA SER A 394 14.99 9.13 9.19
C SER A 394 15.77 8.44 10.30
N SER A 395 17.06 8.76 10.39
CA SER A 395 17.93 8.38 11.50
C SER A 395 18.74 9.58 12.00
N SER A 396 19.08 9.58 13.30
CA SER A 396 19.90 10.63 13.92
C SER A 396 20.72 10.09 15.09
N PRO A 397 22.06 10.24 15.10
CA PRO A 397 22.86 10.73 13.97
C PRO A 397 22.77 9.77 12.77
N ASN A 398 22.85 10.31 11.56
CA ASN A 398 22.80 9.53 10.32
C ASN A 398 24.18 9.14 9.78
N SER A 399 25.22 9.22 10.61
CA SER A 399 26.58 8.80 10.26
C SER A 399 27.40 8.42 11.50
N GLY A 400 28.45 7.63 11.28
CA GLY A 400 29.44 7.26 12.29
C GLY A 400 30.77 6.87 11.65
N VAL A 401 31.83 6.82 12.46
CA VAL A 401 33.21 6.52 12.04
C VAL A 401 33.51 5.03 12.23
N GLN A 402 34.31 4.41 11.35
CA GLN A 402 34.82 3.05 11.57
C GLN A 402 35.50 2.92 12.95
N GLY A 403 35.14 1.91 13.72
CA GLY A 403 35.61 1.68 15.10
C GLY A 403 34.78 2.39 16.18
N GLU A 404 33.78 3.18 15.81
CA GLU A 404 32.92 3.92 16.76
C GLU A 404 31.78 3.05 17.30
N THR A 405 31.36 3.34 18.54
CA THR A 405 30.09 2.86 19.11
C THR A 405 29.24 4.07 19.48
N LEU A 406 27.98 4.07 19.04
CA LEU A 406 27.08 5.21 19.18
C LEU A 406 25.60 4.77 19.26
N ASP A 407 24.77 5.64 19.84
CA ASP A 407 23.31 5.50 19.83
C ASP A 407 22.73 6.20 18.61
N VAL A 408 21.81 5.54 17.91
CA VAL A 408 21.08 6.06 16.76
C VAL A 408 19.58 6.00 17.04
N THR A 409 18.91 7.15 16.92
CA THR A 409 17.45 7.24 16.95
C THR A 409 16.91 7.13 15.54
N ILE A 410 15.95 6.23 15.33
CA ILE A 410 15.28 5.98 14.05
C ILE A 410 13.82 6.41 14.19
N SER A 411 13.35 7.24 13.26
CA SER A 411 11.97 7.74 13.23
C SER A 411 11.21 7.18 12.04
N GLY A 412 9.93 6.88 12.24
CA GLY A 412 9.10 6.22 11.24
C GLY A 412 7.68 5.95 11.72
N ALA A 413 7.09 4.85 11.27
CA ALA A 413 5.77 4.34 11.67
C ALA A 413 5.75 2.81 11.68
N ASN A 414 4.79 2.21 12.41
CA ASN A 414 4.58 0.77 12.53
C ASN A 414 5.78 0.00 13.12
N PHE A 415 6.43 0.57 14.15
CA PHE A 415 7.60 -0.04 14.80
C PHE A 415 7.25 -0.97 15.96
N THR A 416 6.01 -0.93 16.46
CA THR A 416 5.58 -1.85 17.53
C THR A 416 5.69 -3.30 17.07
N GLY A 417 6.38 -4.13 17.84
CA GLY A 417 6.63 -5.53 17.47
C GLY A 417 7.83 -5.75 16.51
N ALA A 418 8.76 -4.80 16.41
CA ALA A 418 9.98 -4.99 15.63
C ALA A 418 10.82 -6.18 16.14
N GLU A 419 11.05 -7.15 15.26
CA GLU A 419 11.79 -8.38 15.53
C GLU A 419 13.29 -8.23 15.24
N SER A 420 13.65 -7.35 14.30
CA SER A 420 15.05 -7.07 13.97
C SER A 420 15.27 -5.70 13.33
N ILE A 421 16.51 -5.23 13.44
CA ILE A 421 17.03 -4.02 12.79
C ILE A 421 18.36 -4.40 12.13
N SER A 422 18.70 -3.75 11.02
CA SER A 422 20.00 -3.90 10.35
C SER A 422 20.48 -2.57 9.77
N PHE A 423 21.79 -2.33 9.88
CA PHE A 423 22.50 -1.24 9.21
C PHE A 423 23.44 -1.77 8.10
N GLY A 424 23.29 -3.05 7.73
CA GLY A 424 24.15 -3.75 6.78
C GLY A 424 25.42 -4.33 7.40
N SER A 425 26.22 -5.02 6.56
CA SER A 425 27.41 -5.75 7.00
C SER A 425 28.49 -4.84 7.62
N GLY A 426 29.13 -5.31 8.69
CA GLY A 426 30.19 -4.59 9.41
C GLY A 426 29.69 -3.62 10.49
N ILE A 427 28.37 -3.53 10.71
CA ILE A 427 27.78 -2.80 11.83
C ILE A 427 27.02 -3.80 12.69
N THR A 428 27.39 -3.89 13.96
CA THR A 428 26.72 -4.75 14.94
C THR A 428 25.76 -3.93 15.77
N ILE A 429 24.56 -4.45 16.02
CA ILE A 429 23.59 -3.83 16.94
C ILE A 429 23.75 -4.53 18.29
N ALA A 430 24.19 -3.79 19.31
CA ALA A 430 24.34 -4.34 20.65
C ALA A 430 22.98 -4.56 21.32
N PHE A 431 22.08 -3.58 21.19
CA PHE A 431 20.68 -3.66 21.59
C PHE A 431 19.87 -2.54 20.90
N TYR A 432 18.55 -2.68 20.90
CA TYR A 432 17.62 -1.62 20.50
C TYR A 432 16.38 -1.62 21.40
N THR A 433 15.70 -0.48 21.44
CA THR A 433 14.46 -0.27 22.20
C THR A 433 13.42 0.35 21.29
N VAL A 434 12.24 -0.27 21.17
CA VAL A 434 11.06 0.37 20.57
C VAL A 434 10.49 1.34 21.60
N VAL A 435 10.66 2.64 21.39
CA VAL A 435 10.26 3.69 22.33
C VAL A 435 8.77 4.03 22.14
N SER A 436 8.31 4.03 20.90
CA SER A 436 6.91 4.18 20.49
C SER A 436 6.70 3.49 19.14
N ASP A 437 5.47 3.48 18.64
CA ASP A 437 5.19 2.99 17.29
C ASP A 437 5.89 3.77 16.17
N THR A 438 6.47 4.93 16.48
CA THR A 438 7.14 5.83 15.54
C THR A 438 8.62 6.05 15.82
N VAL A 439 9.16 5.51 16.92
CA VAL A 439 10.54 5.76 17.36
C VAL A 439 11.21 4.49 17.89
N ILE A 440 12.40 4.21 17.37
CA ILE A 440 13.33 3.22 17.90
C ILE A 440 14.67 3.89 18.26
N THR A 441 15.30 3.47 19.35
CA THR A 441 16.71 3.77 19.63
C THR A 441 17.55 2.50 19.52
N ALA A 442 18.69 2.56 18.85
CA ALA A 442 19.59 1.42 18.65
C ALA A 442 21.03 1.81 19.04
N ASN A 443 21.69 0.99 19.86
CA ASN A 443 23.11 1.12 20.14
C ASN A 443 23.90 0.26 19.13
N ILE A 444 24.74 0.90 18.33
CA ILE A 444 25.48 0.24 17.25
C ILE A 444 26.99 0.37 17.43
N THR A 445 27.74 -0.64 16.98
CA THR A 445 29.20 -0.63 16.87
C THR A 445 29.61 -0.84 15.41
N ILE A 446 30.38 0.10 14.86
CA ILE A 446 30.89 0.05 13.49
C ILE A 446 32.27 -0.61 13.51
N ASP A 447 32.43 -1.75 12.84
CA ASP A 447 33.72 -2.44 12.76
C ASP A 447 34.77 -1.58 12.04
N LEU A 448 36.04 -1.69 12.45
CA LEU A 448 37.13 -0.95 11.83
C LEU A 448 37.31 -1.31 10.34
N SER A 449 36.90 -2.52 9.95
CA SER A 449 36.93 -3.04 8.58
C SER A 449 35.62 -2.82 7.80
N ALA A 450 34.58 -2.27 8.42
CA ALA A 450 33.31 -1.99 7.75
C ALA A 450 33.53 -1.08 6.54
N THR A 451 33.04 -1.44 5.34
CA THR A 451 33.31 -0.63 4.14
C THR A 451 32.81 0.83 4.31
N ALA A 452 33.56 1.84 3.89
CA ALA A 452 33.05 3.22 3.96
C ALA A 452 31.92 3.45 2.92
N GLY A 453 30.95 4.32 3.24
CA GLY A 453 29.86 4.70 2.34
C GLY A 453 28.48 4.66 2.98
N VAL A 454 27.47 4.94 2.16
CA VAL A 454 26.05 4.90 2.56
C VAL A 454 25.60 3.47 2.89
N ARG A 455 24.60 3.36 3.74
CA ARG A 455 23.98 2.14 4.24
C ARG A 455 22.48 2.34 4.34
N ASP A 456 21.76 1.29 3.99
CA ASP A 456 20.33 1.23 4.23
C ASP A 456 20.08 0.83 5.68
N ILE A 457 19.00 1.35 6.26
CA ILE A 457 18.49 0.90 7.55
C ILE A 457 17.26 0.06 7.26
N VAL A 458 17.25 -1.18 7.74
CA VAL A 458 16.18 -2.14 7.52
C VAL A 458 15.57 -2.51 8.87
N ILE A 459 14.25 -2.44 8.98
CA ILE A 459 13.49 -2.85 10.16
C ILE A 459 12.48 -3.90 9.74
N THR A 460 12.43 -5.01 10.47
CA THR A 460 11.48 -6.10 10.19
C THR A 460 10.55 -6.31 11.39
N THR A 461 9.26 -6.37 11.13
CA THR A 461 8.21 -6.83 12.06
C THR A 461 7.56 -8.09 11.51
N THR A 462 6.66 -8.70 12.28
CA THR A 462 5.78 -9.78 11.80
C THR A 462 4.99 -9.42 10.53
N ASN A 463 4.77 -8.12 10.31
CA ASN A 463 3.96 -7.60 9.21
C ASN A 463 4.81 -7.24 7.97
N GLY A 464 6.14 -7.46 8.02
CA GLY A 464 7.06 -7.31 6.89
C GLY A 464 8.21 -6.34 7.17
N THR A 465 8.85 -5.83 6.11
CA THR A 465 10.13 -5.12 6.20
C THR A 465 10.03 -3.70 5.65
N GLY A 466 10.49 -2.72 6.43
CA GLY A 466 10.69 -1.34 6.04
C GLY A 466 12.16 -1.02 5.79
N THR A 467 12.46 -0.24 4.74
CA THR A 467 13.83 0.17 4.41
C THR A 467 13.95 1.68 4.23
N LEU A 468 14.84 2.31 4.98
CA LEU A 468 15.34 3.65 4.68
C LEU A 468 16.60 3.52 3.83
N SER A 469 16.46 3.73 2.53
CA SER A 469 17.59 3.73 1.60
C SER A 469 18.57 4.85 1.93
N SER A 470 19.87 4.54 1.96
CA SER A 470 20.94 5.47 2.36
C SER A 470 20.71 6.14 3.72
N GLY A 471 20.01 5.45 4.64
CA GLY A 471 19.64 5.97 5.94
C GLY A 471 20.79 6.21 6.92
N PHE A 472 21.98 5.65 6.69
CA PHE A 472 23.16 5.84 7.54
C PHE A 472 24.45 5.90 6.71
N THR A 473 25.48 6.62 7.18
CA THR A 473 26.78 6.70 6.48
C THR A 473 27.93 6.25 7.36
N VAL A 474 28.68 5.24 6.90
CA VAL A 474 29.96 4.85 7.51
C VAL A 474 31.07 5.70 6.92
N THR A 475 31.79 6.41 7.78
CA THR A 475 32.94 7.22 7.40
C THR A 475 34.25 6.57 7.83
N PRO A 476 35.32 6.65 7.04
CA PRO A 476 36.62 6.14 7.45
C PRO A 476 37.16 6.98 8.62
N PRO A 477 38.07 6.43 9.46
CA PRO A 477 38.74 7.17 10.51
C PRO A 477 39.41 8.39 9.89
N GLY A 478 39.23 9.54 10.52
CA GLY A 478 39.86 10.77 10.03
C GLY A 478 41.37 10.55 9.87
N LYS A 479 41.92 10.89 8.70
CA LYS A 479 43.38 10.88 8.48
C LYS A 479 44.05 11.75 9.54
N LEU A 480 44.96 11.18 10.33
CA LEU A 480 45.72 11.90 11.35
C LEU A 480 47.12 12.27 10.85
N SER A 481 47.72 13.30 11.46
CA SER A 481 49.16 13.54 11.38
C SER A 481 49.91 12.49 12.19
N ASP A 482 51.23 12.37 12.01
CA ASP A 482 52.07 11.49 12.83
C ASP A 482 53.47 12.08 12.89
N LEU A 483 53.82 12.71 14.01
CA LEU A 483 55.07 13.43 14.20
C LEU A 483 56.10 12.54 14.87
N THR A 484 57.14 12.18 14.12
CA THR A 484 58.27 11.42 14.67
C THR A 484 59.57 12.22 14.65
N VAL A 485 60.42 11.99 15.64
CA VAL A 485 61.80 12.51 15.66
C VAL A 485 62.68 11.60 14.80
N SER A 486 63.04 12.03 13.61
CA SER A 486 63.88 11.22 12.70
C SER A 486 65.37 11.17 13.09
N SER A 487 65.92 12.25 13.66
CA SER A 487 67.30 12.29 14.13
C SER A 487 67.52 13.37 15.20
N VAL A 488 68.42 13.10 16.15
CA VAL A 488 68.93 14.08 17.12
C VAL A 488 70.46 14.16 16.99
N SER A 489 71.00 15.37 16.92
CA SER A 489 72.42 15.63 16.68
C SER A 489 72.91 16.88 17.40
N PHE A 490 74.23 17.03 17.52
CA PHE A 490 74.86 18.27 17.96
C PHE A 490 76.12 18.56 17.16
N LYS A 491 76.53 19.83 17.14
CA LYS A 491 77.77 20.31 16.54
C LYS A 491 78.54 21.16 17.56
N GLY A 492 79.82 20.84 17.72
CA GLY A 492 80.75 21.49 18.65
C GLY A 492 81.29 20.54 19.71
N ASN A 493 82.24 21.01 20.50
CA ASN A 493 82.87 20.22 21.56
C ASN A 493 81.99 20.25 22.82
N ALA A 494 81.43 19.10 23.19
CA ALA A 494 80.61 18.93 24.40
C ALA A 494 81.50 18.98 25.66
N LYS A 495 81.99 20.17 26.00
CA LYS A 495 82.73 20.44 27.24
C LYS A 495 81.87 21.25 28.20
N LYS A 496 81.94 20.96 29.50
CA LYS A 496 81.17 21.68 30.51
C LYS A 496 81.33 23.20 30.36
N GLY A 497 80.22 23.92 30.30
CA GLY A 497 80.19 25.38 30.16
C GLY A 497 80.35 25.94 28.74
N LYS A 498 80.76 25.13 27.74
CA LYS A 498 80.80 25.56 26.32
C LYS A 498 79.38 25.58 25.72
N LYS A 499 79.19 26.43 24.71
CA LYS A 499 77.95 26.48 23.93
C LYS A 499 78.08 25.55 22.73
N ILE A 500 77.11 24.65 22.55
CA ILE A 500 77.01 23.77 21.37
C ILE A 500 75.64 23.95 20.70
N ASN A 501 75.59 23.69 19.39
CA ASN A 501 74.32 23.68 18.65
C ASN A 501 73.75 22.27 18.69
N ILE A 502 72.56 22.10 19.25
CA ILE A 502 71.80 20.85 19.17
C ILE A 502 70.67 20.99 18.16
N ALA A 503 70.34 19.90 17.48
CA ALA A 503 69.29 19.89 16.47
C ALA A 503 68.51 18.57 16.48
N ALA A 504 67.20 18.66 16.27
CA ALA A 504 66.31 17.53 16.00
C ALA A 504 65.60 17.73 14.66
N VAL A 505 65.42 16.65 13.91
CA VAL A 505 64.66 16.65 12.65
C VAL A 505 63.34 15.95 12.90
N ILE A 506 62.24 16.70 12.85
CA ILE A 506 60.88 16.17 13.03
C ILE A 506 60.28 15.92 11.66
N LYS A 507 59.69 14.75 11.45
CA LYS A 507 58.96 14.38 10.23
C LYS A 507 57.50 14.19 10.55
N ASN A 508 56.62 14.61 9.64
CA ASN A 508 55.23 14.17 9.64
C ASN A 508 55.09 12.97 8.70
N ILE A 509 54.97 11.77 9.27
CA ILE A 509 54.79 10.51 8.53
C ILE A 509 53.31 10.14 8.34
N GLY A 510 52.40 10.92 8.93
CA GLY A 510 50.95 10.71 8.84
C GLY A 510 50.35 11.29 7.56
N GLU A 511 49.04 11.14 7.43
CA GLU A 511 48.29 11.45 6.21
C GLU A 511 47.59 12.82 6.23
N LYS A 512 47.69 13.56 7.35
CA LYS A 512 47.21 14.94 7.50
C LYS A 512 48.35 15.90 7.84
N ASN A 513 48.21 17.15 7.44
CA ASN A 513 49.16 18.20 7.85
C ASN A 513 49.12 18.37 9.37
N ALA A 514 50.27 18.29 10.02
CA ALA A 514 50.39 18.56 11.44
C ALA A 514 50.27 20.07 11.70
N LEU A 515 49.46 20.44 12.69
CA LEU A 515 49.40 21.80 13.20
C LEU A 515 50.73 22.18 13.89
N ASN A 516 50.86 23.44 14.28
CA ASN A 516 52.05 23.89 15.00
C ASN A 516 52.12 23.22 16.38
N SER A 517 53.24 22.55 16.66
CA SER A 517 53.51 21.89 17.95
C SER A 517 54.84 22.36 18.54
N SER A 518 55.40 21.60 19.48
CA SER A 518 56.65 21.96 20.16
C SER A 518 57.60 20.78 20.31
N VAL A 519 58.90 21.07 20.26
CA VAL A 519 59.97 20.13 20.57
C VAL A 519 60.63 20.53 21.89
N LYS A 520 60.85 19.54 22.77
CA LYS A 520 61.65 19.70 23.98
C LYS A 520 62.87 18.78 23.95
N PHE A 521 64.02 19.32 24.32
CA PHE A 521 65.29 18.58 24.36
C PHE A 521 65.63 18.17 25.80
N TYR A 522 66.30 17.03 25.94
CA TYR A 522 66.70 16.47 27.22
C TYR A 522 68.12 15.91 27.14
N LEU A 523 68.82 15.92 28.27
CA LEU A 523 70.05 15.17 28.51
C LEU A 523 69.71 13.90 29.29
N SER A 524 70.12 12.75 28.78
CA SER A 524 69.80 11.44 29.35
C SER A 524 71.04 10.58 29.59
N SER A 525 70.97 9.69 30.57
CA SER A 525 71.95 8.62 30.82
C SER A 525 71.69 7.35 30.00
N ASN A 526 70.54 7.24 29.33
CA ASN A 526 70.13 6.07 28.57
C ASN A 526 69.62 6.45 27.16
N ASN A 527 69.39 5.45 26.32
CA ASN A 527 68.93 5.63 24.94
C ASN A 527 67.45 5.21 24.73
N THR A 528 66.67 5.08 25.81
CA THR A 528 65.26 4.65 25.72
C THR A 528 64.36 5.80 25.27
N SER A 529 63.13 5.49 24.85
CA SER A 529 62.12 6.50 24.48
C SER A 529 61.43 7.16 25.68
N SER A 530 61.63 6.67 26.90
CA SER A 530 61.14 7.34 28.12
C SER A 530 62.00 8.57 28.43
N ILE A 531 61.40 9.60 29.01
CA ILE A 531 62.07 10.81 29.52
C ILE A 531 62.14 10.87 31.05
N ASP A 532 61.73 9.80 31.74
CA ASP A 532 61.72 9.75 33.19
C ASP A 532 63.17 9.81 33.72
N GLY A 533 63.43 10.76 34.62
CA GLY A 533 64.77 11.01 35.16
C GLY A 533 65.70 11.81 34.24
N ASP A 534 65.26 12.20 33.04
CA ASP A 534 66.09 12.99 32.12
C ASP A 534 66.07 14.49 32.44
N THR A 535 67.20 15.17 32.22
CA THR A 535 67.33 16.60 32.52
C THR A 535 66.91 17.47 31.33
N PRO A 536 65.91 18.37 31.46
CA PRO A 536 65.47 19.21 30.35
C PRO A 536 66.53 20.24 29.93
N ILE A 537 66.67 20.46 28.63
CA ILE A 537 67.62 21.41 28.03
C ILE A 537 66.86 22.59 27.42
N GLY A 538 66.92 23.73 28.10
CA GLY A 538 66.39 25.00 27.59
C GLY A 538 64.87 25.02 27.40
N PRO A 539 64.34 26.05 26.71
CA PRO A 539 62.90 26.19 26.48
C PRO A 539 62.38 25.24 25.39
N LYS A 540 61.07 24.98 25.39
CA LYS A 540 60.36 24.36 24.27
C LYS A 540 60.53 25.22 23.00
N LYS A 541 60.64 24.58 21.84
CA LYS A 541 60.80 25.26 20.54
C LYS A 541 59.65 24.86 19.61
N ALA A 542 59.03 25.84 18.96
CA ALA A 542 57.95 25.58 18.00
C ALA A 542 58.47 24.84 16.77
N THR A 543 57.67 23.92 16.23
CA THR A 543 57.95 23.21 14.97
C THR A 543 57.47 23.98 13.74
N GLY A 544 56.49 24.89 13.89
CA GLY A 544 55.65 25.31 12.77
C GLY A 544 54.71 24.18 12.32
N LYS A 545 53.85 24.49 11.34
CA LYS A 545 53.02 23.47 10.67
C LYS A 545 53.92 22.57 9.82
N ILE A 546 53.72 21.26 9.87
CA ILE A 546 54.48 20.30 9.07
C ILE A 546 53.53 19.60 8.10
N LYS A 547 53.71 19.86 6.80
CA LYS A 547 52.91 19.21 5.75
C LYS A 547 53.08 17.68 5.78
N VAL A 548 52.11 16.95 5.25
CA VAL A 548 52.20 15.49 5.01
C VAL A 548 53.53 15.14 4.32
N LYS A 549 54.24 14.11 4.81
CA LYS A 549 55.58 13.69 4.37
C LYS A 549 56.68 14.77 4.49
N GLY A 550 56.36 15.92 5.10
CA GLY A 550 57.27 17.04 5.31
C GLY A 550 58.18 16.84 6.52
N ARG A 551 59.17 17.73 6.65
CA ARG A 551 60.10 17.74 7.79
C ARG A 551 60.49 19.15 8.20
N VAL A 552 60.83 19.33 9.47
CA VAL A 552 61.44 20.56 9.99
C VAL A 552 62.67 20.22 10.85
N THR A 553 63.67 21.09 10.83
CA THR A 553 64.83 20.99 11.73
C THR A 553 64.71 22.03 12.83
N VAL A 554 64.53 21.58 14.07
CA VAL A 554 64.48 22.44 15.25
C VAL A 554 65.88 22.51 15.87
N LYS A 555 66.39 23.73 16.09
CA LYS A 555 67.74 23.98 16.63
C LYS A 555 67.67 24.72 17.97
N LEU A 556 68.60 24.41 18.85
CA LEU A 556 68.80 25.11 20.13
C LEU A 556 70.30 25.28 20.41
N ILE A 557 70.70 26.46 20.88
CA ILE A 557 72.05 26.67 21.43
C ILE A 557 72.02 26.27 22.90
N TRP A 558 72.76 25.23 23.24
CA TRP A 558 72.85 24.72 24.61
C TRP A 558 74.21 25.06 25.23
N LYS A 559 74.21 25.74 26.38
CA LYS A 559 75.39 25.84 27.25
C LYS A 559 75.48 24.55 28.06
N VAL A 560 76.45 23.69 27.73
CA VAL A 560 76.58 22.32 28.26
C VAL A 560 76.62 22.34 29.78
N LYS A 561 75.62 21.70 30.40
CA LYS A 561 75.50 21.46 31.84
C LYS A 561 75.32 19.96 32.03
N ALA A 562 76.13 19.33 32.87
CA ALA A 562 76.01 17.91 33.19
C ALA A 562 75.70 17.76 34.69
N PRO A 563 74.54 17.18 35.08
CA PRO A 563 74.13 17.06 36.48
C PRO A 563 75.08 16.22 37.34
N SER A 564 75.63 15.13 36.78
CA SER A 564 76.50 14.18 37.50
C SER A 564 78.00 14.30 37.18
N GLY A 565 78.42 15.28 36.38
CA GLY A 565 79.83 15.53 36.04
C GLY A 565 80.23 15.12 34.61
N VAL A 566 81.50 14.76 34.43
CA VAL A 566 82.04 14.20 33.17
C VAL A 566 81.52 12.78 33.00
N GLY A 567 81.03 12.43 31.83
CA GLY A 567 80.43 11.11 31.60
C GLY A 567 79.81 10.96 30.22
N ASP A 568 79.32 9.75 29.94
CA ASP A 568 78.62 9.41 28.70
C ASP A 568 77.13 9.74 28.82
N TYR A 569 76.60 10.44 27.83
CA TYR A 569 75.21 10.88 27.78
C TYR A 569 74.61 10.72 26.37
N TYR A 570 73.29 10.88 26.31
CA TYR A 570 72.49 10.98 25.09
C TYR A 570 71.70 12.30 25.09
N LEU A 571 71.51 12.88 23.91
CA LEU A 571 70.53 13.94 23.71
C LEU A 571 69.23 13.29 23.26
N LYS A 572 68.13 13.58 23.95
CA LYS A 572 66.80 13.21 23.47
C LYS A 572 66.05 14.43 22.99
N ALA A 573 65.18 14.23 22.02
CA ALA A 573 64.16 15.20 21.64
C ALA A 573 62.80 14.51 21.68
N VAL A 574 61.79 15.25 22.12
CA VAL A 574 60.38 14.86 22.11
C VAL A 574 59.66 15.85 21.22
N CYS A 575 59.15 15.43 20.06
CA CYS A 575 58.20 16.23 19.30
C CYS A 575 56.80 16.15 19.89
N ASP A 576 55.98 17.13 19.53
CA ASP A 576 54.73 17.44 20.21
C ASP A 576 54.79 17.32 21.74
N SER A 577 55.79 17.94 22.35
CA SER A 577 56.03 17.85 23.81
C SER A 577 54.91 18.48 24.69
N GLY A 578 53.81 18.93 24.08
CA GLY A 578 52.61 19.41 24.74
C GLY A 578 51.36 18.57 24.45
N SER A 579 51.46 17.50 23.66
CA SER A 579 50.35 16.63 23.25
C SER A 579 49.17 17.44 22.67
N VAL A 580 49.48 18.41 21.79
CA VAL A 580 48.49 19.33 21.21
C VAL A 580 48.10 18.97 19.78
N VAL A 581 48.82 18.04 19.14
CA VAL A 581 48.50 17.52 17.81
C VAL A 581 47.99 16.09 18.00
N PRO A 582 46.74 15.77 17.65
CA PRO A 582 46.28 14.39 17.61
C PRO A 582 47.03 13.61 16.52
N GLU A 583 47.68 12.52 16.90
CA GLU A 583 48.53 11.73 16.02
C GLU A 583 48.06 10.28 15.86
N SER A 584 48.36 9.65 14.73
CA SER A 584 48.06 8.21 14.54
C SER A 584 48.92 7.29 15.40
N ASN A 585 50.03 7.80 15.96
CA ASN A 585 50.89 7.04 16.86
C ASN A 585 51.65 7.95 17.85
N GLU A 586 51.06 8.18 19.02
CA GLU A 586 51.65 8.99 20.10
C GLU A 586 52.93 8.40 20.73
N SER A 587 53.29 7.15 20.40
CA SER A 587 54.45 6.47 21.02
C SER A 587 55.78 6.71 20.30
N ASN A 588 55.77 7.32 19.11
CA ASN A 588 56.95 7.47 18.26
C ASN A 588 57.62 8.87 18.33
N ASN A 589 57.17 9.70 19.28
CA ASN A 589 57.49 11.12 19.36
C ASN A 589 58.85 11.41 20.03
N THR A 590 59.53 10.38 20.53
CA THR A 590 60.81 10.52 21.25
C THR A 590 61.93 9.77 20.55
N LYS A 591 63.11 10.41 20.43
CA LYS A 591 64.33 9.73 19.96
C LYS A 591 65.58 10.24 20.65
N ALA A 592 66.51 9.32 20.92
CA ALA A 592 67.85 9.61 21.41
C ALA A 592 68.87 9.79 20.27
N SER A 593 69.90 10.60 20.51
CA SER A 593 71.08 10.73 19.66
C SER A 593 72.00 9.50 19.80
N LYS A 594 73.13 9.51 19.10
CA LYS A 594 74.26 8.64 19.48
C LYS A 594 74.82 9.08 20.84
N LYS A 595 75.42 8.14 21.57
CA LYS A 595 76.13 8.39 22.82
C LYS A 595 77.28 9.38 22.59
N PHE A 596 77.48 10.30 23.51
CA PHE A 596 78.62 11.23 23.50
C PHE A 596 79.09 11.52 24.92
N SER A 597 80.38 11.79 25.07
CA SER A 597 80.95 12.12 26.37
C SER A 597 80.99 13.63 26.58
N ILE A 598 80.50 14.09 27.73
CA ILE A 598 80.72 15.46 28.21
C ILE A 598 82.04 15.46 28.97
N LYS A 599 83.01 16.25 28.49
CA LYS A 599 84.34 16.40 29.10
C LYS A 599 84.50 17.67 29.93
#